data_AF-A0A1Y2EJI0-F1
#
_entry.id   AF-A0A1Y2EJI0-F1
#
_cell.length_a   1.000
_cell.length_b   1.000
_cell.length_c   1.000
_cell.angle_alpha   90.00
_cell.angle_beta   90.00
_cell.angle_gamma   90.00
#
_symmetry.space_group_name_H-M   'P 1'
#
loop_
_entity.id
_entity.type
_entity.pdbx_description
1 polymer ?
#
loop_
_entity_poly.entity_id
_entity_poly.type
_entity_poly.pdbx_seq_one_letter_code
_entity_poly.pdbx_strand_id
1 'polypeptide(L)'
;MPSVKNPNGPSKNRLAARANTLRAKRQKSSAAGKKSKILKADQTRGAREGLLPNSGPNAAISAKKQRKLDKKLGYALKRKMQADGEVEMKGM
;
A
#
# COMPACT_ATOMS: atom_id res chain seq x y z
N MET A 1 11.56 -22.05 -52.12
CA MET A 1 10.71 -20.94 -51.64
C MET A 1 10.21 -21.29 -50.25
N PRO A 2 10.37 -20.44 -49.22
CA PRO A 2 9.85 -20.76 -47.89
C PRO A 2 8.32 -20.78 -47.95
N SER A 3 7.75 -21.98 -47.77
CA SER A 3 6.30 -22.19 -47.67
C SER A 3 5.79 -21.57 -46.38
N VAL A 4 5.31 -20.33 -46.47
CA VAL A 4 4.57 -19.69 -45.39
C VAL A 4 3.15 -20.24 -45.41
N LYS A 5 2.79 -20.96 -44.33
CA LYS A 5 1.55 -21.73 -44.15
C LYS A 5 0.25 -20.93 -44.40
N ASN A 6 0.32 -19.59 -44.39
CA ASN A 6 -0.72 -18.71 -44.95
C ASN A 6 -0.16 -17.27 -45.13
N PRO A 7 0.15 -16.81 -46.36
CA PRO A 7 0.73 -15.47 -46.58
C PRO A 7 -0.23 -14.33 -46.24
N ASN A 8 -1.54 -14.62 -46.16
CA ASN A 8 -2.58 -13.65 -45.83
C ASN A 8 -2.88 -13.59 -44.32
N GLY A 9 -2.27 -14.47 -43.52
CA GLY A 9 -2.51 -14.56 -42.09
C GLY A 9 -1.55 -13.69 -41.26
N PRO A 10 -2.00 -13.14 -40.12
CA PRO A 10 -1.09 -12.48 -39.19
C PRO A 10 -0.05 -13.46 -38.64
N SER A 11 1.20 -13.01 -38.49
CA SER A 11 2.26 -13.81 -37.89
C SER A 11 1.93 -14.20 -36.44
N LYS A 12 2.51 -15.31 -35.94
CA LYS A 12 2.35 -15.73 -34.53
C LYS A 12 2.70 -14.61 -33.55
N ASN A 13 3.73 -13.83 -33.85
CA ASN A 13 4.15 -12.69 -33.01
C ASN A 13 3.08 -11.59 -32.98
N ARG A 14 2.43 -11.32 -34.12
CA ARG A 14 1.33 -10.34 -34.20
C ARG A 14 0.12 -10.82 -33.41
N LEU A 15 -0.18 -12.12 -33.42
CA LEU A 15 -1.25 -12.70 -32.60
C LEU A 15 -0.93 -12.61 -31.11
N ALA A 16 0.31 -12.91 -30.69
CA ALA A 16 0.74 -12.79 -29.30
C ALA A 16 0.69 -11.33 -28.81
N ALA A 17 1.14 -10.38 -29.62
CA ALA A 17 1.04 -8.96 -29.31
C ALA A 17 -0.43 -8.51 -29.14
N ARG A 18 -1.34 -8.95 -30.03
CA ARG A 18 -2.79 -8.67 -29.91
C ARG A 18 -3.39 -9.30 -28.65
N ALA A 19 -2.99 -10.51 -28.28
CA ALA A 19 -3.45 -11.15 -27.05
C ALA A 19 -2.99 -10.38 -25.80
N ASN A 20 -1.73 -9.92 -25.79
CA ASN A 20 -1.17 -9.14 -24.68
C ASN A 20 -1.86 -7.77 -24.51
N THR A 21 -2.12 -7.06 -25.61
CA THR A 21 -2.83 -5.77 -25.56
C THR A 21 -4.27 -5.94 -25.07
N LEU A 22 -4.96 -7.00 -25.50
CA LEU A 22 -6.29 -7.35 -25.02
C LEU A 22 -6.30 -7.73 -23.54
N ARG A 23 -5.30 -8.49 -23.07
CA ARG A 23 -5.15 -8.86 -21.65
C ARG A 23 -4.96 -7.61 -20.79
N ALA A 24 -4.07 -6.70 -21.19
CA ALA A 24 -3.85 -5.44 -20.49
C ALA A 24 -5.11 -4.55 -20.46
N LYS A 25 -5.86 -4.47 -21.57
CA LYS A 25 -7.13 -3.73 -21.63
C LYS A 25 -8.19 -4.33 -20.70
N ARG A 26 -8.33 -5.67 -20.69
CA ARG A 26 -9.25 -6.40 -19.79
C ARG A 26 -8.90 -6.19 -18.32
N GLN A 27 -7.61 -6.20 -17.98
CA GLN A 27 -7.14 -5.95 -16.63
C GLN A 27 -7.44 -4.50 -16.17
N LYS A 28 -7.29 -3.52 -17.06
CA LYS A 28 -7.66 -2.13 -16.78
C LYS A 28 -9.17 -1.95 -16.62
N SER A 29 -9.99 -2.60 -17.47
CA SER A 29 -11.45 -2.52 -17.36
C SER A 29 -12.00 -3.25 -16.13
N SER A 30 -11.43 -4.40 -15.76
CA SER A 30 -11.83 -5.12 -14.55
C SER A 30 -11.43 -4.38 -13.27
N ALA A 31 -10.30 -3.66 -13.29
CA ALA A 31 -9.91 -2.75 -12.22
C ALA A 31 -10.83 -1.50 -12.15
N ALA A 32 -11.37 -1.02 -13.27
CA ALA A 32 -12.27 0.13 -13.29
C ALA A 32 -13.65 -0.15 -12.64
N GLY A 33 -14.12 -1.40 -12.67
CA GLY A 33 -15.36 -1.82 -12.02
C GLY A 33 -15.23 -2.14 -10.53
N LYS A 34 -14.02 -2.40 -10.04
CA LYS A 34 -13.71 -2.57 -8.62
C LYS A 34 -13.15 -1.27 -8.07
N LYS A 35 -14.01 -0.28 -7.85
CA LYS A 35 -13.62 0.95 -7.16
C LYS A 35 -13.40 0.65 -5.68
N SER A 36 -12.25 0.09 -5.37
CA SER A 36 -11.69 0.13 -4.02
C SER A 36 -11.85 1.56 -3.51
N LYS A 37 -12.56 1.76 -2.40
CA LYS A 37 -12.61 3.08 -1.72
C LYS A 37 -11.25 3.48 -1.14
N ILE A 38 -10.25 2.60 -1.28
CA ILE A 38 -8.90 2.76 -0.76
C ILE A 38 -8.09 3.55 -1.78
N LEU A 39 -7.56 4.70 -1.35
CA LEU A 39 -6.66 5.50 -2.16
C LEU A 39 -5.35 4.72 -2.42
N LYS A 40 -4.70 4.93 -3.58
CA LYS A 40 -3.40 4.30 -3.89
C LYS A 40 -2.36 4.49 -2.80
N ALA A 41 -2.35 5.67 -2.17
CA ALA A 41 -1.42 6.01 -1.09
C ALA A 41 -1.69 5.24 0.21
N ASP A 42 -2.89 4.68 0.41
CA ASP A 42 -3.20 3.86 1.57
C ASP A 42 -2.87 2.38 1.31
N GLN A 43 -2.91 1.95 0.04
CA GLN A 43 -2.49 0.60 -0.36
C GLN A 43 -1.01 0.35 -0.10
N THR A 44 -0.13 1.31 -0.40
CA THR A 44 1.31 1.21 -0.13
C THR A 44 1.63 1.11 1.35
N ARG A 45 0.70 1.57 2.19
CA ARG A 45 0.84 1.53 3.63
C ARG A 45 0.04 0.37 4.28
N GLY A 46 -0.57 -0.50 3.48
CA GLY A 46 -1.15 -1.77 3.94
C GLY A 46 -2.67 -1.83 4.01
N ALA A 47 -3.40 -0.79 3.57
CA ALA A 47 -4.85 -0.90 3.39
C ALA A 47 -5.18 -1.83 2.22
N ARG A 48 -6.09 -2.79 2.42
CA ARG A 48 -6.50 -3.79 1.41
C ARG A 48 -8.00 -3.98 1.40
N GLU A 49 -8.55 -4.42 0.26
CA GLU A 49 -9.96 -4.79 0.19
C GLU A 49 -10.25 -5.96 1.14
N GLY A 50 -11.35 -5.87 1.89
CA GLY A 50 -11.71 -6.86 2.93
C GLY A 50 -11.11 -6.59 4.31
N LEU A 51 -10.11 -5.70 4.41
CA LEU A 51 -9.72 -5.08 5.68
C LEU A 51 -10.66 -3.89 5.94
N LEU A 52 -11.05 -3.70 7.20
CA LEU A 52 -11.95 -2.63 7.60
C LEU A 52 -11.43 -1.25 7.12
N PRO A 53 -12.30 -0.30 6.75
CA PRO A 53 -11.88 1.04 6.29
C PRO A 53 -11.07 1.82 7.34
N ASN A 54 -11.19 1.42 8.60
CA ASN A 54 -10.48 1.90 9.78
C ASN A 54 -9.26 1.02 10.14
N SER A 55 -8.80 0.17 9.22
CA SER A 55 -7.58 -0.62 9.34
C SER A 55 -6.61 -0.24 8.23
N GLY A 56 -5.58 0.51 8.63
CA GLY A 56 -4.56 1.10 7.77
C GLY A 56 -3.78 2.12 8.60
N PRO A 57 -2.57 2.50 8.20
CA PRO A 57 -1.73 3.40 9.01
C PRO A 57 -2.22 4.84 9.02
N ASN A 58 -3.09 5.23 8.09
CA ASN A 58 -3.80 6.50 8.13
C ASN A 58 -5.20 6.38 8.74
N ALA A 59 -5.55 5.23 9.31
CA ALA A 59 -6.86 5.06 9.91
C ALA A 59 -7.04 6.04 11.08
N ALA A 60 -8.18 6.73 11.10
CA ALA A 60 -8.54 7.62 12.18
C ALA A 60 -8.56 6.85 13.51
N ILE A 61 -7.67 7.24 14.43
CA ILE A 61 -7.63 6.70 15.77
C ILE A 61 -8.82 7.31 16.54
N SER A 62 -9.53 6.50 17.32
CA SER A 62 -10.59 7.04 18.17
C SER A 62 -10.00 8.04 19.19
N ALA A 63 -10.73 9.12 19.50
CA ALA A 63 -10.28 10.14 20.44
C ALA A 63 -9.83 9.55 21.79
N LYS A 64 -10.49 8.48 22.25
CA LYS A 64 -10.10 7.75 23.48
C LYS A 64 -8.72 7.08 23.34
N LYS A 65 -8.43 6.45 22.21
CA LYS A 65 -7.13 5.80 21.97
C LYS A 65 -6.02 6.82 21.78
N GLN A 66 -6.30 7.96 21.14
CA GLN A 66 -5.35 9.06 21.00
C GLN A 66 -4.95 9.64 22.37
N ARG A 67 -5.93 10.00 23.22
CA ARG A 67 -5.67 10.46 24.60
C ARG A 67 -4.82 9.47 25.42
N LYS A 68 -5.05 8.16 25.24
CA LYS A 68 -4.24 7.11 25.91
C LYS A 68 -2.80 7.07 25.40
N LEU A 69 -2.58 7.25 24.11
CA LEU A 69 -1.25 7.29 23.51
C LEU A 69 -0.48 8.53 23.99
N ASP A 70 -1.12 9.70 23.97
CA ASP A 70 -0.52 10.95 24.43
C ASP A 70 -0.10 10.86 25.90
N LYS A 71 -0.95 10.28 26.76
CA LYS A 71 -0.63 10.03 28.17
C LYS A 71 0.58 9.10 28.34
N LYS A 72 0.66 8.01 27.55
CA LYS A 72 1.81 7.08 27.58
C LYS A 72 3.10 7.75 27.10
N LEU A 73 3.02 8.55 26.03
CA LEU A 73 4.13 9.34 25.50
C LEU A 73 4.65 10.33 26.55
N GLY A 74 3.76 11.04 27.24
CA GLY A 74 4.13 11.95 28.33
C GLY A 74 4.89 11.23 29.46
N TYR A 75 4.45 10.02 29.86
CA TYR A 75 5.17 9.23 30.87
C TYR A 75 6.51 8.70 30.38
N ALA A 76 6.62 8.32 29.10
CA ALA A 76 7.87 7.87 28.51
C ALA A 76 8.90 9.01 28.45
N LEU A 77 8.45 10.22 28.05
CA LEU A 77 9.29 11.42 28.04
C LEU A 77 9.78 11.79 29.44
N LYS A 78 8.91 11.77 30.45
CA LYS A 78 9.32 12.02 31.85
C LYS A 78 10.37 11.03 32.32
N ARG A 79 10.18 9.73 32.04
CA ARG A 79 11.16 8.69 32.38
C ARG A 79 12.48 8.88 31.64
N LYS A 80 12.44 9.28 30.37
CA LYS A 80 13.64 9.57 29.59
C LYS A 80 14.39 10.78 30.17
N MET A 81 13.70 11.88 30.49
CA MET A 81 14.32 13.06 31.11
C MET A 81 14.91 12.76 32.49
N GLN A 82 14.26 11.90 33.28
CA GLN A 82 14.80 11.46 34.57
C GLN A 82 16.05 10.59 34.39
N ALA A 83 16.02 9.64 33.45
CA ALA A 83 17.20 8.82 33.14
C ALA A 83 18.36 9.67 32.60
N ASP A 84 18.09 10.59 31.67
CA ASP A 84 19.09 11.49 31.09
C ASP A 84 19.65 12.45 32.16
N GLY A 85 18.81 12.96 33.07
CA GLY A 85 19.22 13.83 34.19
C GLY A 85 19.93 13.12 35.34
N GLU A 86 19.59 11.86 35.62
CA GLU A 86 20.33 11.02 36.57
C GLU A 86 21.73 10.63 36.04
N VAL A 87 21.91 10.62 34.72
CA VAL A 87 23.20 10.34 34.07
C VAL A 87 24.13 11.56 34.16
N GLU A 88 23.64 12.79 34.04
CA GLU A 88 24.48 13.99 34.21
C GLU A 88 24.95 14.20 35.67
N MET A 89 24.13 13.86 36.66
CA MET A 89 24.44 14.10 38.09
C MET A 89 25.35 13.04 38.72
N LYS A 90 25.67 11.94 38.02
CA LYS A 90 26.59 10.89 38.49
C LYS A 90 28.04 11.09 38.05
N GLY A 91 28.34 12.20 37.37
CA GLY A 91 29.67 12.55 36.85
C GLY A 91 30.35 13.72 37.55
N MET A 92 29.84 14.21 38.69
CA MET A 92 30.48 15.23 39.54
C MET A 92 30.85 14.67 40.91
#